data_AF-A0A1C2GM79-F1
#
_entry.id   AF-A0A1C2GM79-F1
#
_cell.length_a   1.000
_cell.length_b   1.000
_cell.length_c   1.000
_cell.angle_alpha   90.00
_cell.angle_beta   90.00
_cell.angle_gamma   90.00
#
_symmetry.space_group_name_H-M   'P 1'
#
loop_
_entity.id
_entity.type
_entity.pdbx_description
1 polymer ?
#
loop_
_entity_poly.entity_id
_entity_poly.type
_entity_poly.pdbx_seq_one_letter_code
_entity_poly.pdbx_strand_id
1 'polypeptide(L)'
;MSDYVVYFSVLALLGILYAQAYKRYVFTPKIQRLDRVRQFRYARNLNTELINLLWQDAARLEYAGLAFNGATFDDTLDALQNLRDNLYTTQNFKQLAGKQKAGRAHVEALQQNISKQIQMQQQIRADYHKLLDRFNRMAA
;
A
#
# COMPACT_ATOMS: atom_id res chain seq x y z
N MET A 1 -18.87 -48.86 26.65
CA MET A 1 -17.84 -47.79 26.70
C MET A 1 -17.20 -47.47 25.35
N SER A 2 -17.19 -48.39 24.37
CA SER A 2 -16.63 -48.16 23.02
C SER A 2 -17.41 -47.13 22.17
N ASP A 3 -18.75 -47.18 22.18
CA ASP A 3 -19.57 -46.36 21.27
C ASP A 3 -19.53 -44.86 21.59
N TYR A 4 -19.37 -44.50 22.87
CA TYR A 4 -19.25 -43.10 23.30
C TYR A 4 -17.93 -42.45 22.86
N VAL A 5 -16.83 -43.22 22.82
CA VAL A 5 -15.52 -42.72 22.37
C VAL A 5 -15.55 -42.45 20.87
N VAL A 6 -16.21 -43.31 20.10
CA VAL A 6 -16.43 -43.12 18.65
C VAL A 6 -17.32 -41.89 18.40
N TYR A 7 -18.40 -41.73 19.17
CA TYR A 7 -19.28 -40.57 19.05
C TYR A 7 -18.57 -39.24 19.36
N PHE A 8 -17.74 -39.23 20.42
CA PHE A 8 -16.96 -38.05 20.82
C PHE A 8 -15.90 -37.67 19.78
N SER A 9 -15.24 -38.67 19.19
CA SER A 9 -14.22 -38.44 18.16
C SER A 9 -14.81 -37.95 16.83
N VAL A 10 -16.01 -38.40 16.46
CA VAL A 10 -16.76 -37.84 15.30
C VAL A 10 -17.17 -36.39 15.55
N LEU A 11 -17.70 -36.05 16.74
CA LEU A 11 -18.06 -34.68 17.10
C LEU A 11 -16.83 -33.75 17.15
N ALA A 12 -15.70 -34.23 17.67
CA ALA A 12 -14.44 -33.49 17.69
C ALA A 12 -13.92 -33.22 16.27
N LEU A 13 -13.98 -34.21 15.37
CA LEU A 13 -13.59 -34.07 13.97
C LEU A 13 -14.46 -33.04 13.23
N LEU A 14 -15.77 -33.06 13.43
CA LEU A 14 -16.69 -32.06 12.88
C LEU A 14 -16.37 -30.66 13.39
N GLY A 15 -16.04 -30.52 14.68
CA GLY A 15 -15.61 -29.25 15.28
C GLY A 15 -14.31 -28.71 14.64
N ILE A 16 -13.31 -29.58 14.42
CA ILE A 16 -12.05 -29.21 13.76
C ILE A 16 -12.29 -28.78 12.31
N LEU A 17 -13.08 -29.53 11.55
CA LEU A 17 -13.41 -29.20 10.16
C LEU A 17 -14.16 -27.87 10.06
N TYR A 18 -15.12 -27.63 10.96
CA TYR A 18 -15.83 -26.36 11.05
C TYR A 18 -14.88 -25.20 11.35
N ALA A 19 -13.98 -25.35 12.32
CA ALA A 19 -12.99 -24.33 12.66
C ALA A 19 -12.04 -24.01 11.48
N GLN A 20 -11.59 -25.05 10.75
CA GLN A 20 -10.76 -24.87 9.56
C GLN A 20 -11.51 -24.16 8.42
N ALA A 21 -12.75 -24.56 8.16
CA ALA A 21 -13.60 -23.92 7.15
C ALA A 21 -13.87 -22.46 7.51
N TYR A 22 -14.23 -22.18 8.77
CA TYR A 22 -14.46 -20.83 9.28
C TYR A 22 -13.21 -19.94 9.12
N LYS A 23 -12.04 -20.46 9.49
CA LYS A 23 -10.77 -19.76 9.29
C LYS A 23 -10.54 -19.41 7.82
N ARG A 24 -10.73 -20.38 6.91
CA ARG A 24 -10.46 -20.22 5.48
C ARG A 24 -11.44 -19.28 4.78
N TYR A 25 -12.73 -19.40 5.05
CA TYR A 25 -13.78 -18.71 4.29
C TYR A 25 -14.26 -17.40 4.93
N VAL A 26 -14.10 -17.24 6.24
CA VAL A 26 -14.58 -16.03 6.95
C VAL A 26 -13.43 -15.18 7.46
N PHE A 27 -12.45 -15.78 8.14
CA PHE A 27 -11.40 -15.02 8.82
C PHE A 27 -10.33 -14.49 7.87
N THR A 28 -9.73 -15.36 7.05
CA THR A 28 -8.66 -14.98 6.11
C THR A 28 -9.08 -13.86 5.15
N PRO A 29 -10.28 -13.90 4.51
CA PRO A 29 -10.69 -12.82 3.61
C PRO A 29 -10.89 -11.47 4.32
N LYS A 30 -11.35 -11.48 5.59
CA LYS A 30 -11.50 -10.25 6.39
C LYS A 30 -10.14 -9.63 6.71
N ILE A 31 -9.15 -10.44 7.09
CA ILE A 31 -7.78 -9.95 7.33
C ILE A 31 -7.18 -9.39 6.04
N GLN A 32 -7.28 -10.10 4.92
CA GLN A 32 -6.75 -9.63 3.65
C GLN A 32 -7.36 -8.28 3.26
N ARG A 33 -8.67 -8.11 3.42
CA ARG A 33 -9.34 -6.82 3.16
C ARG A 33 -8.81 -5.70 4.06
N LEU A 34 -8.63 -5.97 5.36
CA LEU A 34 -8.06 -5.00 6.29
C LEU A 34 -6.64 -4.61 5.90
N ASP A 35 -5.82 -5.57 5.49
CA ASP A 35 -4.46 -5.35 5.04
C ASP A 35 -4.40 -4.48 3.78
N ARG A 36 -5.22 -4.78 2.76
CA ARG A 36 -5.36 -3.95 1.54
C ARG A 36 -5.69 -2.50 1.88
N VAL A 37 -6.63 -2.30 2.80
CA VAL A 37 -7.04 -0.97 3.27
C VAL A 37 -5.90 -0.25 3.99
N ARG A 38 -5.13 -0.95 4.82
CA ARG A 38 -3.96 -0.38 5.50
C ARG A 38 -2.88 0.04 4.50
N GLN A 39 -2.54 -0.83 3.55
CA GLN A 39 -1.56 -0.53 2.51
C GLN A 39 -1.98 0.66 1.67
N PHE A 40 -3.26 0.75 1.27
CA PHE A 40 -3.78 1.93 0.55
C PHE A 40 -3.58 3.23 1.34
N ARG A 41 -3.94 3.23 2.64
CA ARG A 41 -3.78 4.42 3.50
C ARG A 41 -2.33 4.81 3.65
N TYR A 42 -1.47 3.83 3.88
CA TYR A 42 -0.03 4.05 3.99
C TYR A 42 0.53 4.67 2.70
N ALA A 43 0.23 4.09 1.54
CA ALA A 43 0.67 4.61 0.25
C ALA A 43 0.16 6.04 -0.01
N ARG A 44 -1.12 6.32 0.27
CA ARG A 44 -1.68 7.67 0.14
C ARG A 44 -0.98 8.69 1.04
N ASN A 45 -0.70 8.33 2.28
CA ASN A 45 -0.04 9.22 3.23
C ASN A 45 1.40 9.49 2.80
N LEU A 46 2.14 8.45 2.41
CA LEU A 46 3.50 8.56 1.89
C LEU A 46 3.54 9.47 0.64
N ASN A 47 2.60 9.30 -0.29
CA ASN A 47 2.46 10.17 -1.46
C ASN A 47 2.26 11.64 -1.07
N THR A 48 1.43 11.90 -0.08
CA THR A 48 1.13 13.26 0.38
C THR A 48 2.34 13.89 1.06
N GLU A 49 3.05 13.13 1.89
CA GLU A 49 4.33 13.54 2.50
C GLU A 49 5.35 13.93 1.41
N LEU A 50 5.53 13.07 0.40
CA LEU A 50 6.46 13.33 -0.70
C LEU A 50 6.11 14.57 -1.51
N ILE A 51 4.82 14.75 -1.86
CA ILE A 51 4.37 15.97 -2.56
C ILE A 51 4.77 17.21 -1.75
N ASN A 52 4.48 17.22 -0.44
CA ASN A 52 4.78 18.37 0.40
C ASN A 52 6.28 18.65 0.51
N LEU A 53 7.09 17.60 0.70
CA LEU A 53 8.56 17.73 0.77
C LEU A 53 9.14 18.27 -0.54
N LEU A 54 8.71 17.73 -1.68
CA LEU A 54 9.16 18.20 -2.98
C LEU A 54 8.73 19.65 -3.22
N TRP A 55 7.48 20.03 -2.92
CA TRP A 55 7.05 21.43 -3.01
C TRP A 55 7.88 22.38 -2.16
N GLN A 56 8.31 21.93 -0.96
CA GLN A 56 9.05 22.77 -0.03
C GLN A 56 10.50 23.01 -0.49
N ASP A 57 11.17 21.99 -1.00
CA ASP A 57 12.62 22.03 -1.24
C ASP A 57 13.03 21.91 -2.72
N ALA A 58 12.10 21.68 -3.66
CA ALA A 58 12.41 21.51 -5.09
C ALA A 58 13.19 22.69 -5.67
N ALA A 59 12.70 23.92 -5.48
CA ALA A 59 13.36 25.11 -6.04
C ALA A 59 14.81 25.28 -5.54
N ARG A 60 15.10 24.87 -4.31
CA ARG A 60 16.45 24.94 -3.72
C ARG A 60 17.36 23.86 -4.29
N LEU A 61 16.87 22.64 -4.39
CA LEU A 61 17.62 21.50 -4.91
C LEU A 61 17.86 21.62 -6.42
N GLU A 62 16.89 22.16 -7.15
CA GLU A 62 16.99 22.44 -8.58
C GLU A 62 17.97 23.58 -8.87
N TYR A 63 17.95 24.67 -8.08
CA TYR A 63 18.97 25.72 -8.17
C TYR A 63 20.39 25.18 -7.97
N ALA A 64 20.55 24.15 -7.12
CA ALA A 64 21.83 23.47 -6.92
C ALA A 64 22.22 22.49 -8.05
N GLY A 65 21.40 22.37 -9.10
CA GLY A 65 21.64 21.47 -10.25
C GLY A 65 21.50 19.99 -9.91
N LEU A 66 20.77 19.65 -8.84
CA LEU A 66 20.54 18.27 -8.43
C LEU A 66 19.25 17.75 -9.07
N ALA A 67 19.20 16.48 -9.46
CA ALA A 67 18.03 15.84 -10.09
C ALA A 67 17.85 14.39 -9.62
N PHE A 68 16.63 13.85 -9.77
CA PHE A 68 16.30 12.46 -9.43
C PHE A 68 16.73 11.50 -10.54
N ASN A 69 18.03 11.21 -10.61
CA ASN A 69 18.57 10.12 -11.45
C ASN A 69 18.02 10.13 -12.90
N GLY A 70 17.98 11.30 -13.54
CA GLY A 70 17.50 11.50 -14.91
C GLY A 70 16.08 12.08 -15.04
N ALA A 71 15.32 12.20 -13.94
CA ALA A 71 14.03 12.88 -13.91
C ALA A 71 14.14 14.23 -13.17
N THR A 72 13.33 15.21 -13.59
CA THR A 72 13.24 16.50 -12.90
C THR A 72 12.39 16.40 -11.63
N PHE A 73 12.48 17.43 -10.77
CA PHE A 73 11.60 17.56 -9.61
C PHE A 73 10.14 17.68 -10.06
N ASP A 74 9.88 18.43 -11.13
CA ASP A 74 8.55 18.62 -11.70
C ASP A 74 7.95 17.31 -12.23
N ASP A 75 8.72 16.52 -13.00
CA ASP A 75 8.24 15.21 -13.49
C ASP A 75 7.85 14.28 -12.34
N THR A 76 8.65 14.29 -11.27
CA THR A 76 8.41 13.47 -10.08
C THR A 76 7.17 13.97 -9.34
N LEU A 77 6.99 15.28 -9.24
CA LEU A 77 5.85 15.90 -8.59
C LEU A 77 4.55 15.62 -9.36
N ASP A 78 4.56 15.76 -10.68
CA ASP A 78 3.43 15.48 -11.56
C ASP A 78 3.00 14.01 -11.46
N ALA A 79 3.97 13.09 -11.42
CA ALA A 79 3.69 11.67 -11.21
C ALA A 79 2.98 11.42 -9.87
N LEU A 80 3.44 12.05 -8.78
CA LEU A 80 2.83 11.90 -7.46
C LEU A 80 1.43 12.56 -7.38
N GLN A 81 1.23 13.69 -8.05
CA GLN A 81 -0.09 14.35 -8.15
C GLN A 81 -1.07 13.48 -8.94
N ASN A 82 -0.62 12.90 -10.06
CA ASN A 82 -1.40 11.96 -10.85
C ASN A 82 -1.83 10.74 -10.01
N LEU A 83 -0.95 10.19 -9.16
CA LEU A 83 -1.31 9.13 -8.22
C LEU A 83 -2.35 9.58 -7.19
N ARG A 84 -2.22 10.80 -6.63
CA ARG A 84 -3.20 11.38 -5.70
C ARG A 84 -4.58 11.44 -6.34
N ASP A 85 -4.65 11.92 -7.57
CA ASP A 85 -5.91 12.28 -8.23
C ASP A 85 -6.58 11.08 -8.88
N ASN A 86 -5.82 10.09 -9.37
CA ASN A 86 -6.36 8.93 -10.11
C ASN A 86 -6.29 7.60 -9.34
N LEU A 87 -5.25 7.37 -8.52
CA LEU A 87 -5.09 6.11 -7.79
C LEU A 87 -5.66 6.20 -6.36
N TYR A 88 -5.33 7.26 -5.61
CA TYR A 88 -5.69 7.42 -4.20
C TYR A 88 -7.09 8.02 -3.98
N THR A 89 -8.03 7.62 -4.82
CA THR A 89 -9.42 8.11 -4.78
C THR A 89 -10.27 7.39 -3.73
N THR A 90 -11.35 8.05 -3.33
CA THR A 90 -12.35 7.46 -2.43
C THR A 90 -13.01 6.23 -3.04
N GLN A 91 -13.18 6.18 -4.35
CA GLN A 91 -13.75 5.03 -5.07
C GLN A 91 -12.84 3.80 -4.95
N ASN A 92 -11.55 3.95 -5.27
CA ASN A 92 -10.58 2.85 -5.17
C ASN A 92 -10.47 2.32 -3.73
N PHE A 93 -10.51 3.22 -2.73
CA PHE A 93 -10.61 2.83 -1.32
C PHE A 93 -11.87 1.98 -1.04
N LYS A 94 -13.05 2.42 -1.49
CA LYS A 94 -14.31 1.69 -1.27
C LYS A 94 -14.29 0.31 -1.95
N GLN A 95 -13.69 0.19 -3.12
CA GLN A 95 -13.51 -1.08 -3.82
C GLN A 95 -12.60 -2.04 -3.04
N LEU A 96 -11.46 -1.58 -2.53
CA LEU A 96 -10.54 -2.40 -1.70
C LEU A 96 -11.16 -2.81 -0.37
N ALA A 97 -11.92 -1.91 0.25
CA ALA A 97 -12.66 -2.16 1.49
C ALA A 97 -13.87 -3.09 1.28
N GLY A 98 -14.18 -3.50 0.05
CA GLY A 98 -15.37 -4.28 -0.28
C GLY A 98 -16.68 -3.57 0.05
N LYS A 99 -16.66 -2.23 0.08
CA LYS A 99 -17.84 -1.36 0.25
C LYS A 99 -18.48 -0.98 -1.09
N GLN A 100 -17.80 -1.26 -2.19
CA GLN A 100 -18.29 -1.10 -3.55
C GLN A 100 -18.02 -2.38 -4.34
N LYS A 101 -19.00 -2.81 -5.15
CA LYS A 101 -18.83 -4.00 -6.00
C LYS A 101 -17.74 -3.72 -7.04
N ALA A 102 -16.78 -4.63 -7.13
CA ALA A 102 -15.75 -4.65 -8.15
C ALA A 102 -15.38 -6.12 -8.42
N GLY A 103 -14.95 -6.42 -9.65
CA GLY A 103 -14.45 -7.76 -9.99
C GLY A 103 -13.25 -8.13 -9.13
N ARG A 104 -13.14 -9.41 -8.74
CA ARG A 104 -12.01 -9.88 -7.92
C ARG A 104 -10.65 -9.58 -8.56
N ALA A 105 -10.53 -9.84 -9.87
CA ALA A 105 -9.32 -9.55 -10.64
C ALA A 105 -8.96 -8.05 -10.61
N HIS A 106 -9.96 -7.17 -10.66
CA HIS A 106 -9.75 -5.72 -10.55
C HIS A 106 -9.21 -5.32 -9.17
N VAL A 107 -9.79 -5.86 -8.10
CA VAL A 107 -9.32 -5.58 -6.73
C VAL A 107 -7.91 -6.11 -6.51
N GLU A 108 -7.57 -7.27 -7.08
CA GLU A 108 -6.22 -7.83 -7.03
C GLU A 108 -5.22 -6.99 -7.82
N ALA A 109 -5.57 -6.53 -9.03
CA ALA A 109 -4.73 -5.63 -9.82
C ALA A 109 -4.51 -4.28 -9.12
N LEU A 110 -5.57 -3.70 -8.54
CA LEU A 110 -5.48 -2.47 -7.76
C LEU A 110 -4.55 -2.64 -6.56
N GLN A 111 -4.64 -3.78 -5.85
CA GLN A 111 -3.75 -4.08 -4.74
C GLN A 111 -2.29 -4.20 -5.19
N GLN A 112 -2.02 -4.92 -6.29
CA GLN A 112 -0.67 -5.04 -6.83
C GLN A 112 -0.09 -3.68 -7.25
N ASN A 113 -0.90 -2.82 -7.85
CA ASN A 113 -0.48 -1.47 -8.20
C ASN A 113 -0.10 -0.67 -6.94
N ILE A 114 -0.91 -0.71 -5.89
CA ILE A 114 -0.60 -0.04 -4.60
C ILE A 114 0.71 -0.54 -4.01
N SER A 115 0.94 -1.86 -3.98
CA SER A 115 2.19 -2.41 -3.47
C SER A 115 3.41 -1.94 -4.27
N LYS A 116 3.29 -1.83 -5.60
CA LYS A 116 4.35 -1.25 -6.46
C LYS A 116 4.57 0.24 -6.17
N GLN A 117 3.50 1.02 -6.03
CA GLN A 117 3.60 2.45 -5.72
C GLN A 117 4.26 2.70 -4.36
N ILE A 118 4.02 1.85 -3.36
CA ILE A 118 4.73 1.93 -2.08
C ILE A 118 6.24 1.82 -2.29
N GLN A 119 6.70 0.82 -3.04
CA GLN A 119 8.12 0.63 -3.32
C GLN A 119 8.73 1.82 -4.07
N MET A 120 8.04 2.30 -5.10
CA MET A 120 8.49 3.46 -5.87
C MET A 120 8.57 4.73 -5.02
N GLN A 121 7.57 4.99 -4.18
CA GLN A 121 7.55 6.16 -3.30
C GLN A 121 8.62 6.06 -2.20
N GLN A 122 8.89 4.87 -1.65
CA GLN A 122 10.01 4.67 -0.73
C GLN A 122 11.36 4.94 -1.41
N GLN A 123 11.51 4.56 -2.68
CA GLN A 123 12.70 4.87 -3.46
C GLN A 123 12.85 6.38 -3.68
N ILE A 124 11.78 7.07 -4.09
CA ILE A 124 11.77 8.54 -4.24
C ILE A 124 12.18 9.21 -2.92
N ARG A 125 11.64 8.76 -1.79
CA ARG A 125 12.01 9.28 -0.47
C ARG A 125 13.49 9.09 -0.16
N ALA A 126 14.03 7.91 -0.44
CA ALA A 126 15.44 7.62 -0.20
C ALA A 126 16.35 8.49 -1.07
N ASP A 127 16.00 8.67 -2.35
CA ASP A 127 16.76 9.51 -3.26
C ASP A 127 16.65 10.98 -2.88
N TYR A 128 15.48 11.44 -2.43
CA TYR A 128 15.29 12.79 -1.89
C TYR A 128 16.23 13.07 -0.72
N HIS A 129 16.31 12.16 0.26
CA HIS A 129 17.21 12.34 1.39
C HIS A 129 18.69 12.38 0.98
N LYS A 130 19.11 11.56 0.00
CA LYS A 130 20.48 11.62 -0.54
C LYS A 130 20.78 12.95 -1.22
N LEU A 131 19.81 13.50 -1.96
CA LEU A 131 19.97 14.81 -2.61
C LEU A 131 20.07 15.92 -1.58
N LEU A 132 19.23 15.87 -0.53
CA LEU A 132 19.28 16.82 0.58
C LEU A 132 20.63 16.76 1.31
N ASP A 133 21.14 15.57 1.61
CA ASP A 133 22.45 15.39 2.24
C ASP A 133 23.58 15.93 1.35
N ARG A 134 23.49 15.71 0.03
CA ARG A 134 24.46 16.24 -0.92
C ARG A 134 24.43 17.76 -0.96
N PHE A 135 23.24 18.36 -0.99
CA PHE A 135 23.05 19.81 -0.93
C PHE A 135 23.68 20.39 0.35
N ASN A 136 23.38 19.80 1.51
CA ASN A 136 23.92 20.25 2.79
C ASN A 136 25.45 20.19 2.84
N ARG A 137 26.08 19.21 2.17
CA ARG A 137 27.55 19.12 2.06
C ARG A 137 28.15 20.14 1.09
N MET A 138 27.39 20.62 0.11
CA MET A 138 27.85 21.66 -0.83
C MET A 138 27.69 23.07 -0.24
N ALA A 139 26.77 23.25 0.70
CA ALA A 139 26.52 24.51 1.39
C ALA A 139 27.42 24.73 2.63
N ALA A 140 28.14 23.70 3.08
CA ALA A 140 29.09 23.72 4.20
C ALA A 140 30.52 23.94 3.71
#